data_AF-A0A1D6DTV7-F1
#
_entry.id   AF-A0A1D6DTV7-F1
#
_cell.length_a   1.000
_cell.length_b   1.000
_cell.length_c   1.000
_cell.angle_alpha   90.00
_cell.angle_beta   90.00
_cell.angle_gamma   90.00
#
_symmetry.space_group_name_H-M   'P 1'
#
loop_
_entity.id
_entity.type
_entity.pdbx_description
1 polymer ?
#
loop_
_entity_poly.entity_id
_entity_poly.type
_entity_poly.pdbx_seq_one_letter_code
_entity_poly.pdbx_strand_id
1 'polypeptide(L)'
;MSSSSAASIGQPPPPAPPPEEEKKCLNSELWHACAGPLVCLPTVGTRVVYFPQGHSEQVAASTNKEVDGHIPNYPNLPPQLICQLHDVTMHADVETDEVYAQMTLQPLNPQEQNDAYLPAEMGIMSKQPTNYFCKTLTASDTSTHGGFSVPRRAAERVFPPLDFTQQPPAQELIARDIHDVEWKFRHIFRGQPKRHLLTTGWSVFVSAKRLVAGDSVLFIWNEKNQLLLGIRHATRPQTVMPSSVLSSDSMHIGLLAAAAHAAATNSRFTIFYNPRASPTEFVIPLSKYIKAVFHTRISVGMRFRMLFETEESSVRRYMGTITEVSDADPVRWPSSYWRSVKVGWDESTAGERPPRVSLWEIEPLTTFPMYPSLFPLRVKHPWYSGLACLYHVESKISVVGAISLHYCC
;
A
#
# COMPACT_ATOMS: atom_id res chain seq x y z
N MET A 1 -75.80 -33.40 26.03
CA MET A 1 -75.18 -32.13 25.63
C MET A 1 -73.67 -32.32 25.75
N SER A 2 -73.03 -32.61 24.63
CA SER A 2 -71.62 -33.00 24.56
C SER A 2 -70.81 -31.78 24.13
N SER A 3 -69.97 -31.26 25.02
CA SER A 3 -69.05 -30.16 24.73
C SER A 3 -67.66 -30.71 24.41
N SER A 4 -67.27 -30.63 23.14
CA SER A 4 -65.95 -30.99 22.62
C SER A 4 -64.94 -29.87 22.86
N SER A 5 -63.87 -30.17 23.60
CA SER A 5 -62.72 -29.29 23.80
C SER A 5 -61.75 -29.44 22.63
N ALA A 6 -61.51 -28.35 21.88
CA ALA A 6 -60.53 -28.30 20.80
C ALA A 6 -59.11 -28.14 21.37
N ALA A 7 -58.20 -29.04 21.00
CA ALA A 7 -56.78 -28.95 21.31
C ALA A 7 -56.07 -28.02 20.30
N SER A 8 -55.36 -27.01 20.81
CA SER A 8 -54.53 -26.10 20.02
C SER A 8 -53.22 -26.79 19.65
N ILE A 9 -52.98 -26.96 18.34
CA ILE A 9 -51.70 -27.45 17.79
C ILE A 9 -50.71 -26.28 17.83
N GLY A 10 -49.67 -26.38 18.65
CA GLY A 10 -48.58 -25.40 18.71
C GLY A 10 -47.73 -25.41 17.44
N GLN A 11 -47.40 -24.23 16.92
CA GLN A 11 -46.48 -24.07 15.80
C GLN A 11 -45.06 -24.56 16.17
N PRO A 12 -44.33 -25.19 15.24
CA PRO A 12 -42.93 -25.55 15.46
C PRO A 12 -42.06 -24.28 15.56
N PRO A 13 -40.97 -24.34 16.35
CA PRO A 13 -40.06 -23.21 16.50
C PRO A 13 -39.40 -22.84 15.16
N PRO A 14 -39.04 -21.55 14.98
CA PRO A 14 -38.35 -21.12 13.78
C PRO A 14 -36.99 -21.81 13.64
N PRO A 15 -36.51 -22.04 12.41
CA PRO A 15 -35.21 -22.64 12.18
C PRO A 15 -34.11 -21.77 12.79
N ALA A 16 -33.13 -22.42 13.40
CA ALA A 16 -31.94 -21.75 13.93
C ALA A 16 -31.26 -20.94 12.81
N PRO A 17 -30.71 -19.75 13.13
CA PRO A 17 -29.92 -19.00 12.16
C PRO A 17 -28.78 -19.88 11.63
N PRO A 18 -28.41 -19.76 10.35
CA PRO A 18 -27.26 -20.47 9.81
C PRO A 18 -26.03 -20.15 10.66
N PRO A 19 -25.10 -21.11 10.85
CA PRO A 19 -23.87 -20.82 11.57
C PRO A 19 -23.21 -19.62 10.92
N GLU A 20 -22.90 -18.60 11.71
CA GLU A 20 -22.06 -17.49 11.27
C GLU A 20 -20.80 -18.11 10.69
N GLU A 21 -20.59 -17.98 9.37
CA GLU A 21 -19.31 -18.31 8.77
C GLU A 21 -18.27 -17.50 9.54
N GLU A 22 -17.45 -18.16 10.35
CA GLU A 22 -16.29 -17.54 10.97
C GLU A 22 -15.54 -16.84 9.84
N LYS A 23 -15.59 -15.50 9.83
CA LYS A 23 -14.92 -14.68 8.82
C LYS A 23 -13.45 -15.06 8.85
N LYS A 24 -13.07 -15.91 7.91
CA LYS A 24 -11.75 -16.51 7.88
C LYS A 24 -10.76 -15.41 7.52
N CYS A 25 -10.00 -14.96 8.52
CA CYS A 25 -8.99 -13.93 8.31
C CYS A 25 -7.90 -14.46 7.39
N LEU A 26 -7.55 -13.69 6.35
CA LEU A 26 -6.44 -14.02 5.46
C LEU A 26 -5.14 -14.19 6.25
N ASN A 27 -4.28 -15.10 5.78
CA ASN A 27 -2.95 -15.25 6.34
C ASN A 27 -2.14 -13.95 6.12
N SER A 28 -1.82 -13.26 7.20
CA SER A 28 -1.17 -11.95 7.15
C SER A 28 0.21 -11.98 6.49
N GLU A 29 1.02 -13.02 6.72
CA GLU A 29 2.37 -13.12 6.13
C GLU A 29 2.28 -13.32 4.62
N LEU A 30 1.38 -14.20 4.19
CA LEU A 30 1.13 -14.45 2.78
C LEU A 30 0.58 -13.20 2.08
N TRP A 31 -0.35 -12.48 2.71
CA TRP A 31 -0.88 -11.23 2.16
C TRP A 31 0.23 -10.19 1.95
N HIS A 32 1.12 -9.99 2.93
CA HIS A 32 2.25 -9.04 2.81
C HIS A 32 3.28 -9.50 1.78
N ALA A 33 3.50 -10.82 1.68
CA ALA A 33 4.32 -11.40 0.63
C ALA A 33 3.69 -11.25 -0.75
N CYS A 34 2.37 -11.25 -0.92
CA CYS A 34 1.73 -10.95 -2.21
C CYS A 34 1.78 -9.44 -2.51
N ALA A 35 1.60 -8.59 -1.49
CA ALA A 35 1.56 -7.14 -1.63
C ALA A 35 2.89 -6.55 -2.12
N GLY A 36 4.01 -7.08 -1.63
CA GLY A 36 5.36 -6.60 -2.00
C GLY A 36 6.20 -6.30 -0.76
N PRO A 37 7.53 -6.41 -0.85
CA PRO A 37 8.43 -6.33 0.30
C PRO A 37 8.52 -4.92 0.94
N LEU A 38 8.07 -3.89 0.22
CA LEU A 38 8.04 -2.50 0.71
C LEU A 38 6.72 -2.12 1.38
N VAL A 39 5.69 -2.95 1.26
CA VAL A 39 4.35 -2.62 1.75
C VAL A 39 4.29 -2.74 3.26
N CYS A 40 3.79 -1.68 3.91
CA CYS A 40 3.60 -1.65 5.34
C CYS A 40 2.27 -0.97 5.70
N LEU A 41 1.30 -1.76 6.17
CA LEU A 41 0.01 -1.20 6.57
C LEU A 41 0.12 -0.47 7.93
N PRO A 42 -0.54 0.70 8.09
CA PRO A 42 -0.57 1.41 9.35
C PRO A 42 -1.33 0.62 10.43
N THR A 43 -0.97 0.85 11.70
CA THR A 43 -1.59 0.16 12.83
C THR A 43 -2.93 0.79 13.21
N VAL A 44 -3.98 -0.02 13.33
CA VAL A 44 -5.31 0.42 13.79
C VAL A 44 -5.19 1.16 15.13
N GLY A 45 -5.95 2.24 15.30
CA GLY A 45 -5.89 3.09 16.49
C GLY A 45 -4.81 4.18 16.44
N THR A 46 -3.93 4.20 15.43
CA THR A 46 -2.95 5.29 15.25
C THR A 46 -3.49 6.45 14.41
N ARG A 47 -2.79 7.60 14.48
CA ARG A 47 -3.02 8.72 13.58
C ARG A 47 -2.23 8.55 12.28
N VAL A 48 -2.86 8.86 11.16
CA VAL A 48 -2.29 8.81 9.81
C VAL A 48 -2.56 10.11 9.07
N VAL A 49 -1.84 10.34 7.98
CA VAL A 49 -2.05 11.44 7.04
C VAL A 49 -2.50 10.83 5.72
N TYR A 50 -3.73 11.16 5.31
CA TYR A 50 -4.31 10.75 4.03
C TYR A 50 -4.09 11.83 2.97
N PHE A 51 -3.60 11.42 1.80
CA PHE A 51 -3.38 12.28 0.63
C PHE A 51 -4.37 11.92 -0.49
N PRO A 52 -5.39 12.77 -0.78
CA PRO A 52 -6.34 12.54 -1.86
C PRO A 52 -5.68 12.43 -3.24
N GLN A 53 -4.53 13.09 -3.42
CA GLN A 53 -3.73 13.07 -4.64
C GLN A 53 -3.19 11.66 -4.93
N GLY A 54 -2.59 11.01 -3.95
CA GLY A 54 -2.09 9.64 -4.09
C GLY A 54 -3.20 8.61 -4.25
N HIS A 55 -4.34 8.82 -3.59
CA HIS A 55 -5.51 7.98 -3.82
C HIS A 55 -6.03 8.12 -5.27
N SER A 56 -6.03 9.34 -5.81
CA SER A 56 -6.34 9.59 -7.22
C SER A 56 -5.32 8.90 -8.14
N GLU A 57 -4.02 8.97 -7.86
CA GLU A 57 -3.00 8.26 -8.66
C GLU A 57 -3.25 6.74 -8.71
N GLN A 58 -3.67 6.11 -7.61
CA GLN A 58 -4.03 4.70 -7.62
C GLN A 58 -5.26 4.41 -8.50
N VAL A 59 -6.28 5.28 -8.47
CA VAL A 59 -7.47 5.15 -9.33
C VAL A 59 -7.08 5.29 -10.82
N ALA A 60 -6.20 6.24 -11.13
CA ALA A 60 -5.70 6.43 -12.49
C ALA A 60 -4.92 5.20 -12.99
N ALA A 61 -4.05 4.65 -12.12
CA ALA A 61 -3.30 3.43 -12.43
C ALA A 61 -4.22 2.21 -12.61
N SER A 62 -5.27 2.09 -11.79
CA SER A 62 -6.23 0.98 -11.86
C SER A 62 -7.16 1.06 -13.07
N THR A 63 -7.40 2.27 -13.59
CA THR A 63 -8.28 2.50 -14.75
C THR A 63 -7.53 2.62 -16.07
N ASN A 64 -6.18 2.60 -16.06
CA ASN A 64 -5.31 2.93 -17.19
C ASN A 64 -5.70 4.24 -17.89
N LYS A 65 -6.25 5.19 -17.13
CA LYS A 65 -6.67 6.50 -17.63
C LYS A 65 -6.11 7.57 -16.70
N GLU A 66 -5.37 8.50 -17.28
CA GLU A 66 -5.02 9.71 -16.55
C GLU A 66 -6.28 10.50 -16.22
N VAL A 67 -6.20 11.30 -15.16
CA VAL A 67 -7.25 12.22 -14.75
C VAL A 67 -7.47 13.25 -15.86
N ASP A 68 -8.63 13.21 -16.51
CA ASP A 68 -9.03 14.26 -17.45
C ASP A 68 -9.24 15.58 -16.68
N GLY A 69 -8.88 16.70 -17.31
CA GLY A 69 -8.89 18.05 -16.69
C GLY A 69 -10.27 18.59 -16.27
N HIS A 70 -11.33 17.78 -16.35
CA HIS A 70 -12.72 18.14 -16.00
C HIS A 70 -13.11 17.81 -14.56
N ILE A 71 -12.17 17.35 -13.71
CA ILE A 71 -12.49 17.12 -12.29
C ILE A 71 -12.79 18.46 -11.59
N PRO A 72 -13.96 18.60 -10.95
CA PRO A 72 -14.33 19.80 -10.21
C PRO A 72 -13.34 20.05 -9.07
N ASN A 73 -12.99 21.32 -8.86
CA ASN A 73 -12.19 21.70 -7.71
C ASN A 73 -13.01 21.54 -6.42
N TYR A 74 -12.39 20.96 -5.39
CA TYR A 74 -12.98 20.85 -4.05
C TYR A 74 -12.25 21.82 -3.11
N PRO A 75 -12.62 23.12 -3.10
CA PRO A 75 -11.87 24.15 -2.37
C PRO A 75 -11.78 23.91 -0.86
N ASN A 76 -12.73 23.16 -0.29
CA ASN A 76 -12.77 22.82 1.13
C ASN A 76 -11.98 21.55 1.48
N LEU A 77 -11.39 20.86 0.50
CA LEU A 77 -10.59 19.66 0.73
C LEU A 77 -9.11 20.05 0.78
N PRO A 78 -8.45 20.00 1.96
CA PRO A 78 -7.02 20.23 2.04
C PRO A 78 -6.22 19.12 1.35
N PRO A 79 -4.97 19.40 0.91
CA PRO A 79 -4.09 18.41 0.26
C PRO A 79 -3.70 17.24 1.15
N GLN A 80 -3.81 17.41 2.47
CA GLN A 80 -3.58 16.35 3.45
C GLN A 80 -4.62 16.41 4.55
N LEU A 81 -5.15 15.23 4.93
CA LEU A 81 -6.07 15.07 6.06
C LEU A 81 -5.38 14.25 7.15
N ILE A 82 -5.27 14.81 8.36
CA ILE A 82 -4.85 14.03 9.54
C ILE A 82 -6.06 13.25 10.01
N CYS A 83 -5.97 11.93 10.03
CA CYS A 83 -7.08 11.04 10.34
C CYS A 83 -6.74 10.11 11.51
N GLN A 84 -7.76 9.77 12.29
CA GLN A 84 -7.76 8.57 13.12
C GLN A 84 -8.03 7.35 12.25
N LEU A 85 -7.17 6.33 12.34
CA LEU A 85 -7.37 5.05 11.67
C LEU A 85 -8.23 4.13 12.56
N HIS A 86 -9.46 3.86 12.14
CA HIS A 86 -10.42 3.04 12.90
C HIS A 86 -10.33 1.56 12.58
N ASP A 87 -10.02 1.21 11.34
CA ASP A 87 -9.97 -0.20 10.92
C ASP A 87 -9.03 -0.40 9.72
N VAL A 88 -8.44 -1.59 9.65
CA VAL A 88 -7.63 -2.08 8.52
C VAL A 88 -7.93 -3.56 8.33
N THR A 89 -8.52 -3.90 7.19
CA THR A 89 -8.79 -5.29 6.80
C THR A 89 -8.06 -5.64 5.52
N MET A 90 -7.50 -6.84 5.47
CA MET A 90 -6.77 -7.37 4.31
C MET A 90 -7.71 -8.26 3.51
N HIS A 91 -7.69 -8.10 2.19
CA HIS A 91 -8.55 -8.81 1.26
C HIS A 91 -7.74 -9.32 0.07
N ALA A 92 -8.28 -10.31 -0.62
CA ALA A 92 -7.78 -10.85 -1.87
C ALA A 92 -8.97 -11.11 -2.77
N ASP A 93 -8.90 -10.66 -4.01
CA ASP A 93 -9.92 -10.94 -5.02
C ASP A 93 -9.95 -12.44 -5.33
N VAL A 94 -11.14 -13.03 -5.34
CA VAL A 94 -11.31 -14.49 -5.49
C VAL A 94 -11.06 -14.99 -6.90
N GLU A 95 -11.11 -14.12 -7.91
CA GLU A 95 -10.89 -14.48 -9.31
C GLU A 95 -9.46 -14.20 -9.77
N THR A 96 -8.85 -13.13 -9.25
CA THR A 96 -7.53 -12.64 -9.71
C THR A 96 -6.41 -12.86 -8.71
N ASP A 97 -6.71 -13.32 -7.49
CA ASP A 97 -5.76 -13.40 -6.37
C ASP A 97 -5.11 -12.03 -6.01
N GLU A 98 -5.63 -10.91 -6.55
CA GLU A 98 -5.09 -9.57 -6.28
C GLU A 98 -5.37 -9.14 -4.84
N VAL A 99 -4.31 -8.75 -4.14
CA VAL A 99 -4.39 -8.30 -2.74
C VAL A 99 -4.68 -6.81 -2.65
N TYR A 100 -5.57 -6.45 -1.72
CA TYR A 100 -5.85 -5.06 -1.36
C TYR A 100 -6.20 -4.93 0.12
N ALA A 101 -6.05 -3.74 0.67
CA ALA A 101 -6.41 -3.41 2.04
C ALA A 101 -7.56 -2.40 2.04
N GLN A 102 -8.56 -2.63 2.88
CA GLN A 102 -9.62 -1.68 3.16
C GLN A 102 -9.28 -0.96 4.46
N MET A 103 -9.33 0.37 4.45
CA MET A 103 -9.07 1.18 5.65
C MET A 103 -10.24 2.10 5.94
N THR A 104 -10.60 2.23 7.22
CA THR A 104 -11.63 3.18 7.66
C THR A 104 -10.96 4.34 8.40
N LEU A 105 -11.09 5.54 7.84
CA LEU A 105 -10.45 6.76 8.30
C LEU A 105 -11.51 7.73 8.83
N GLN A 106 -11.15 8.52 9.84
CA GLN A 106 -11.93 9.66 10.31
C GLN A 106 -11.03 10.90 10.40
N PRO A 107 -11.28 11.96 9.61
CA PRO A 107 -10.52 13.21 9.72
C PRO A 107 -10.64 13.81 11.12
N LEU A 108 -9.52 14.21 11.72
CA LEU A 108 -9.52 14.83 13.04
C LEU A 108 -9.98 16.28 12.96
N ASN A 109 -10.78 16.69 13.94
CA ASN A 109 -11.15 18.09 14.09
C ASN A 109 -9.95 18.93 14.62
N PRO A 110 -10.01 20.27 14.52
CA PRO A 110 -8.94 21.16 14.99
C PRO A 110 -8.48 20.94 16.43
N GLN A 111 -9.39 20.60 17.34
CA GLN A 111 -9.06 20.39 18.75
C GLN A 111 -8.30 19.07 18.93
N GLU A 112 -8.79 17.98 18.33
CA GLU A 112 -8.16 16.67 18.37
C GLU A 112 -6.76 16.67 17.74
N GLN A 113 -6.54 17.49 16.72
CA GLN A 113 -5.21 17.67 16.13
C GLN A 113 -4.23 18.30 17.12
N ASN A 114 -4.69 19.24 17.95
CA ASN A 114 -3.90 19.94 18.96
C ASN A 114 -3.65 19.12 20.24
N ASP A 115 -4.42 18.06 20.47
CA ASP A 115 -4.18 17.16 21.59
C ASP A 115 -2.78 16.54 21.51
N ALA A 116 -2.13 16.45 22.67
CA ALA A 116 -0.80 15.87 22.80
C ALA A 116 -0.82 14.41 22.31
N TYR A 117 -0.51 14.21 21.04
CA TYR A 117 -0.31 12.90 20.47
C TYR A 117 1.04 12.41 20.95
N LEU A 118 1.04 11.55 21.97
CA LEU A 118 2.17 10.68 22.22
C LEU A 118 2.16 9.65 21.10
N PRO A 119 3.13 9.67 20.16
CA PRO A 119 3.26 8.56 19.24
C PRO A 119 3.46 7.33 20.11
N ALA A 120 2.48 6.43 20.12
CA ALA A 120 2.80 5.07 20.50
C ALA A 120 3.88 4.67 19.50
N GLU A 121 5.13 4.59 19.95
CA GLU A 121 6.21 3.96 19.21
C GLU A 121 5.94 2.45 19.18
N MET A 122 4.77 2.06 18.68
CA MET A 122 4.57 0.74 18.12
C MET A 122 5.40 0.76 16.85
N GLY A 123 6.67 0.35 16.98
CA GLY A 123 7.52 0.10 15.84
C GLY A 123 6.72 -0.73 14.85
N ILE A 124 6.59 -0.24 13.61
CA ILE A 124 5.82 -0.93 12.60
C ILE A 124 6.54 -2.25 12.34
N MET A 125 6.04 -3.32 12.94
CA MET A 125 6.63 -4.64 12.76
C MET A 125 6.32 -5.08 11.33
N SER A 126 7.38 -5.23 10.53
CA SER A 126 7.26 -5.82 9.22
C SER A 126 6.67 -7.22 9.37
N LYS A 127 5.53 -7.47 8.73
CA LYS A 127 4.90 -8.79 8.65
C LYS A 127 5.39 -9.60 7.45
N GLN A 128 6.53 -9.21 6.87
CA GLN A 128 7.15 -9.95 5.78
C GLN A 128 7.66 -11.29 6.30
N PRO A 129 7.41 -12.40 5.59
CA PRO A 129 7.92 -13.70 5.98
C PRO A 129 9.46 -13.74 5.90
N THR A 130 10.09 -14.51 6.76
CA THR A 130 11.55 -14.70 6.76
C THR A 130 11.98 -15.82 5.80
N ASN A 131 11.22 -16.91 5.75
CA ASN A 131 11.51 -18.10 4.94
C ASN A 131 10.59 -18.16 3.73
N TYR A 132 10.86 -17.32 2.73
CA TYR A 132 10.11 -17.33 1.47
C TYR A 132 11.01 -17.19 0.26
N PHE A 133 10.51 -17.51 -0.93
CA PHE A 133 11.12 -17.06 -2.18
C PHE A 133 10.03 -16.62 -3.14
N CYS A 134 10.39 -15.70 -4.05
CA CYS A 134 9.58 -15.34 -5.19
C CYS A 134 10.36 -15.68 -6.46
N LYS A 135 9.65 -16.15 -7.49
CA LYS A 135 10.23 -16.35 -8.81
C LYS A 135 9.26 -15.88 -9.88
N THR A 136 9.77 -15.01 -10.76
CA THR A 136 9.17 -14.70 -12.05
C THR A 136 9.17 -15.94 -12.95
N LEU A 137 8.00 -16.29 -13.46
CA LEU A 137 7.77 -17.44 -14.31
C LEU A 137 8.37 -17.20 -15.69
N THR A 138 9.15 -18.16 -16.17
CA THR A 138 9.64 -18.17 -17.54
C THR A 138 8.65 -18.85 -18.49
N ALA A 139 8.83 -18.70 -19.80
CA ALA A 139 8.01 -19.38 -20.80
C ALA A 139 8.00 -20.92 -20.62
N SER A 140 9.10 -21.52 -20.16
CA SER A 140 9.15 -22.96 -19.88
C SER A 140 8.33 -23.34 -18.65
N ASP A 141 8.29 -22.48 -17.63
CA ASP A 141 7.50 -22.73 -16.42
C ASP A 141 6.00 -22.75 -16.73
N THR A 142 5.52 -21.92 -17.67
CA THR A 142 4.09 -21.88 -18.02
C THR A 142 3.70 -22.79 -19.18
N SER A 143 4.63 -23.58 -19.72
CA SER A 143 4.35 -24.51 -20.82
C SER A 143 3.61 -25.76 -20.33
N THR A 144 2.70 -26.29 -21.15
CA THR A 144 1.83 -27.45 -20.80
C THR A 144 2.60 -28.73 -20.51
N HIS A 145 3.78 -28.90 -21.09
CA HIS A 145 4.65 -30.07 -20.92
C HIS A 145 5.86 -29.79 -20.01
N GLY A 146 6.04 -28.54 -19.60
CA GLY A 146 7.09 -28.11 -18.67
C GLY A 146 6.70 -28.30 -17.21
N GLY A 147 7.71 -28.29 -16.35
CA GLY A 147 7.53 -28.15 -14.91
C GLY A 147 8.10 -26.81 -14.45
N PHE A 148 7.83 -26.45 -13.20
CA PHE A 148 8.43 -25.26 -12.58
C PHE A 148 9.87 -25.55 -12.16
N SER A 149 10.81 -24.74 -12.65
CA SER A 149 12.21 -24.84 -12.22
C SER A 149 12.47 -24.08 -10.93
N VAL A 150 12.71 -24.77 -9.83
CA VAL A 150 12.92 -24.12 -8.52
C VAL A 150 14.39 -23.71 -8.38
N PRO A 151 14.71 -22.44 -8.04
CA PRO A 151 16.09 -22.05 -7.76
C PRO A 151 16.66 -22.90 -6.62
N ARG A 152 17.90 -23.37 -6.75
CA ARG A 152 18.51 -24.29 -5.76
C ARG A 152 18.45 -23.76 -4.33
N ARG A 153 18.90 -22.51 -4.13
CA ARG A 153 18.88 -21.84 -2.82
C ARG A 153 17.47 -21.70 -2.24
N ALA A 154 16.46 -21.56 -3.11
CA ALA A 154 15.07 -21.46 -2.71
C ALA A 154 14.52 -22.81 -2.23
N ALA A 155 14.78 -23.89 -2.99
CA ALA A 155 14.37 -25.24 -2.62
C ALA A 155 14.99 -25.69 -1.29
N GLU A 156 16.30 -25.47 -1.11
CA GLU A 156 17.03 -25.84 0.11
C GLU A 156 16.59 -25.00 1.35
N ARG A 157 16.05 -23.79 1.14
CA ARG A 157 15.62 -22.90 2.23
C ARG A 157 14.15 -23.09 2.63
N VAL A 158 13.26 -23.28 1.65
CA VAL A 158 11.80 -23.15 1.86
C VAL A 158 11.08 -24.50 1.83
N PHE A 159 11.58 -25.48 1.09
CA PHE A 159 10.94 -26.79 1.03
C PHE A 159 11.51 -27.75 2.07
N PRO A 160 10.72 -28.71 2.56
CA PRO A 160 11.23 -29.84 3.33
C PRO A 160 12.40 -30.52 2.60
N PRO A 161 13.42 -31.00 3.33
CA PRO A 161 14.58 -31.63 2.71
C PRO A 161 14.19 -32.94 2.01
N LEU A 162 14.72 -33.14 0.81
CA LEU A 162 14.53 -34.40 0.08
C LEU A 162 15.38 -35.52 0.69
N ASP A 163 14.85 -36.74 0.61
CA ASP A 163 15.64 -37.96 0.84
C ASP A 163 16.46 -38.30 -0.42
N PHE A 164 17.75 -38.00 -0.36
CA PHE A 164 18.70 -38.23 -1.47
C PHE A 164 19.14 -39.69 -1.62
N THR A 165 18.69 -40.60 -0.77
CA THR A 165 18.95 -42.04 -0.95
C THR A 165 18.06 -42.64 -2.04
N GLN A 166 16.94 -41.99 -2.36
CA GLN A 166 16.01 -42.42 -3.42
C GLN A 166 16.52 -42.03 -4.82
N GLN A 167 16.07 -42.78 -5.84
CA GLN A 167 16.44 -42.54 -7.24
C GLN A 167 15.19 -42.49 -8.15
N PRO A 168 14.76 -41.31 -8.63
CA PRO A 168 15.23 -39.97 -8.27
C PRO A 168 14.66 -39.49 -6.90
N PRO A 169 15.35 -38.61 -6.16
CA PRO A 169 14.82 -37.99 -4.94
C PRO A 169 13.55 -37.17 -5.25
N ALA A 170 12.45 -37.45 -4.55
CA ALA A 170 11.19 -36.75 -4.72
C ALA A 170 10.33 -36.75 -3.44
N GLN A 171 9.42 -35.78 -3.35
CA GLN A 171 8.40 -35.70 -2.30
C GLN A 171 7.12 -35.03 -2.84
N GLU A 172 6.02 -35.20 -2.12
CA GLU A 172 4.80 -34.41 -2.33
C GLU A 172 4.85 -33.16 -1.45
N LEU A 173 4.57 -32.00 -2.04
CA LEU A 173 4.38 -30.74 -1.34
C LEU A 173 2.89 -30.39 -1.37
N ILE A 174 2.35 -29.96 -0.24
CA ILE A 174 0.99 -29.44 -0.12
C ILE A 174 1.11 -27.98 0.29
N ALA A 175 0.74 -27.07 -0.61
CA ALA A 175 0.78 -25.64 -0.35
C ALA A 175 -0.64 -25.07 -0.29
N ARG A 176 -0.91 -24.12 0.61
CA ARG A 176 -2.19 -23.40 0.66
C ARG A 176 -2.05 -22.03 0.03
N ASP A 177 -2.96 -21.68 -0.87
CA ASP A 177 -3.00 -20.35 -1.46
C ASP A 177 -3.65 -19.32 -0.52
N ILE A 178 -3.81 -18.08 -1.00
CA ILE A 178 -4.38 -16.99 -0.20
C ILE A 178 -5.85 -17.20 0.16
N HIS A 179 -6.55 -18.07 -0.56
CA HIS A 179 -7.93 -18.46 -0.30
C HIS A 179 -8.02 -19.77 0.49
N ASP A 180 -6.90 -20.23 1.07
CA ASP A 180 -6.74 -21.52 1.76
C ASP A 180 -7.03 -22.76 0.90
N VAL A 181 -6.99 -22.64 -0.44
CA VAL A 181 -7.11 -23.80 -1.33
C VAL A 181 -5.80 -24.58 -1.32
N GLU A 182 -5.89 -25.89 -1.11
CA GLU A 182 -4.72 -26.78 -1.11
C GLU A 182 -4.31 -27.19 -2.52
N TRP A 183 -3.03 -26.97 -2.83
CA TRP A 183 -2.39 -27.32 -4.08
C TRP A 183 -1.30 -28.36 -3.83
N LYS A 184 -1.39 -29.49 -4.53
CA LYS A 184 -0.42 -30.59 -4.41
C LYS A 184 0.58 -30.55 -5.56
N PHE A 185 1.86 -30.60 -5.23
CA PHE A 185 2.94 -30.60 -6.20
C PHE A 185 3.90 -31.75 -5.97
N ARG A 186 4.31 -32.43 -7.04
CA ARG A 186 5.46 -33.35 -6.99
C ARG A 186 6.76 -32.56 -7.10
N HIS A 187 7.50 -32.44 -6.00
CA HIS A 187 8.87 -31.90 -5.99
C HIS A 187 9.86 -33.01 -6.26
N ILE A 188 10.72 -32.83 -7.27
CA ILE A 188 11.69 -33.85 -7.72
C ILE A 188 13.03 -33.21 -8.05
N PHE A 189 14.12 -33.87 -7.68
CA PHE A 189 15.48 -33.47 -8.03
C PHE A 189 16.05 -34.38 -9.12
N ARG A 190 16.09 -33.90 -10.37
CA ARG A 190 16.48 -34.70 -11.55
C ARG A 190 17.08 -33.85 -12.67
N GLY A 191 17.40 -34.48 -13.81
CA GLY A 191 17.94 -33.82 -15.00
C GLY A 191 19.46 -33.78 -15.04
N GLN A 192 20.00 -33.24 -16.15
CA GLN A 192 21.44 -33.07 -16.37
C GLN A 192 21.71 -31.66 -16.93
N PRO A 193 22.32 -30.73 -16.16
CA PRO A 193 22.68 -30.88 -14.73
C PRO A 193 21.44 -31.05 -13.85
N LYS A 194 21.59 -31.66 -12.66
CA LYS A 194 20.49 -31.89 -11.73
C LYS A 194 19.89 -30.57 -11.23
N ARG A 195 18.56 -30.49 -11.19
CA ARG A 195 17.78 -29.30 -10.78
C ARG A 195 16.56 -29.71 -9.98
N HIS A 196 16.07 -28.80 -9.14
CA HIS A 196 14.81 -28.94 -8.42
C HIS A 196 13.65 -28.55 -9.35
N LEU A 197 12.63 -29.39 -9.43
CA LEU A 197 11.46 -29.19 -10.28
C LEU A 197 10.17 -29.44 -9.51
N LEU A 198 9.12 -28.66 -9.77
CA LEU A 198 7.74 -29.09 -9.52
C LEU A 198 7.16 -29.62 -10.83
N THR A 199 6.66 -30.85 -10.82
CA THR A 199 6.12 -31.52 -12.01
C THR A 199 4.62 -31.74 -11.91
N THR A 200 4.18 -32.91 -11.43
CA THR A 200 2.75 -33.23 -11.27
C THR A 200 2.07 -32.17 -10.39
N GLY A 201 0.91 -31.68 -10.83
CA GLY A 201 0.14 -30.63 -10.16
C GLY A 201 0.47 -29.21 -10.65
N TRP A 202 1.68 -28.97 -11.16
CA TRP A 202 2.09 -27.62 -11.57
C TRP A 202 1.31 -27.07 -12.76
N SER A 203 1.15 -27.85 -13.84
CA SER A 203 0.40 -27.40 -15.03
C SER A 203 -1.08 -27.15 -14.74
N VAL A 204 -1.66 -27.91 -13.79
CA VAL A 204 -3.04 -27.70 -13.32
C VAL A 204 -3.15 -26.38 -12.57
N PHE A 205 -2.21 -26.08 -11.67
CA PHE A 205 -2.13 -24.81 -10.97
C PHE A 205 -1.99 -23.62 -11.93
N VAL A 206 -1.05 -23.68 -12.88
CA VAL A 206 -0.85 -22.65 -13.90
C VAL A 206 -2.13 -22.38 -14.69
N SER A 207 -2.82 -23.44 -15.12
CA SER A 207 -4.05 -23.31 -15.91
C SER A 207 -5.21 -22.74 -15.09
N ALA A 208 -5.39 -23.21 -13.85
CA ALA A 208 -6.46 -22.77 -12.97
C ALA A 208 -6.30 -21.30 -12.55
N LYS A 209 -5.06 -20.88 -12.26
CA LYS A 209 -4.71 -19.51 -11.88
C LYS A 209 -4.35 -18.60 -13.06
N ARG A 210 -4.54 -19.09 -14.30
CA ARG A 210 -4.32 -18.35 -15.55
C ARG A 210 -2.93 -17.69 -15.64
N LEU A 211 -1.92 -18.36 -15.12
CA LEU A 211 -0.57 -17.82 -15.03
C LEU A 211 0.13 -17.81 -16.40
N VAL A 212 0.89 -16.75 -16.64
CA VAL A 212 1.64 -16.52 -17.87
C VAL A 212 3.08 -16.12 -17.57
N ALA A 213 3.98 -16.31 -18.53
CA ALA A 213 5.39 -15.91 -18.36
C ALA A 213 5.47 -14.41 -18.00
N GLY A 214 6.28 -14.09 -16.99
CA GLY A 214 6.36 -12.75 -16.39
C GLY A 214 5.55 -12.61 -15.09
N ASP A 215 4.50 -13.41 -14.88
CA ASP A 215 3.87 -13.50 -13.55
C ASP A 215 4.86 -14.08 -12.54
N SER A 216 4.60 -13.89 -11.26
CA SER A 216 5.47 -14.37 -10.19
C SER A 216 4.71 -15.29 -9.24
N VAL A 217 5.41 -16.32 -8.77
CA VAL A 217 4.90 -17.25 -7.76
C VAL A 217 5.80 -17.21 -6.54
N LEU A 218 5.18 -17.21 -5.37
CA LEU A 218 5.85 -17.16 -4.07
C LEU A 218 5.54 -18.40 -3.27
N PHE A 219 6.56 -18.93 -2.60
CA PHE A 219 6.37 -19.97 -1.58
C PHE A 219 6.92 -19.48 -0.26
N ILE A 220 6.17 -19.71 0.81
CA ILE A 220 6.53 -19.34 2.18
C ILE A 220 6.46 -20.59 3.04
N TRP A 221 7.48 -20.82 3.84
CA TRP A 221 7.43 -21.78 4.94
C TRP A 221 7.19 -21.01 6.24
N ASN A 222 5.98 -21.11 6.78
CA ASN A 222 5.61 -20.37 7.98
C ASN A 222 6.05 -21.08 9.27
N GLU A 223 5.95 -20.39 10.40
CA GLU A 223 6.33 -20.92 11.73
C GLU A 223 5.46 -22.11 12.18
N LYS A 224 4.27 -22.28 11.56
CA LYS A 224 3.34 -23.40 11.82
C LYS A 224 3.68 -24.64 10.99
N ASN A 225 4.84 -24.69 10.32
CA ASN A 225 5.27 -25.76 9.42
C ASN A 225 4.29 -26.01 8.27
N GLN A 226 3.71 -24.94 7.73
CA GLN A 226 2.83 -24.98 6.57
C GLN A 226 3.51 -24.29 5.39
N LEU A 227 3.40 -24.92 4.22
CA LEU A 227 3.79 -24.30 2.97
C LEU A 227 2.62 -23.45 2.47
N LEU A 228 2.89 -22.17 2.24
CA LEU A 228 1.93 -21.23 1.66
C LEU A 228 2.37 -20.84 0.25
N LEU A 229 1.40 -20.47 -0.59
CA LEU A 229 1.57 -20.18 -2.01
C LEU A 229 0.93 -18.83 -2.35
N GLY A 230 1.72 -17.92 -2.89
CA GLY A 230 1.28 -16.60 -3.33
C GLY A 230 1.49 -16.42 -4.83
N ILE A 231 0.71 -15.52 -5.41
CA ILE A 231 0.78 -15.16 -6.82
C ILE A 231 0.90 -13.64 -6.91
N ARG A 232 1.69 -13.17 -7.88
CA ARG A 232 1.68 -11.76 -8.29
C ARG A 232 1.64 -11.71 -9.81
N HIS A 233 0.56 -11.20 -10.36
CA HIS A 233 0.49 -10.98 -11.80
C HIS A 233 1.44 -9.87 -12.24
N ALA A 234 2.02 -10.03 -13.42
CA ALA A 234 2.82 -8.99 -14.03
C ALA A 234 1.93 -7.78 -14.33
N THR A 235 2.41 -6.58 -14.00
CA THR A 235 1.75 -5.34 -14.44
C THR A 235 1.82 -5.28 -15.96
N ARG A 236 0.66 -5.44 -16.62
CA ARG A 236 0.51 -5.32 -18.06
C ARG A 236 -0.49 -4.21 -18.33
N PRO A 237 -0.33 -3.41 -19.40
CA PRO A 237 -1.39 -2.54 -19.87
C PRO A 237 -2.61 -3.43 -20.14
N GLN A 238 -3.60 -3.39 -19.25
CA GLN A 238 -4.80 -4.19 -19.41
C GLN A 238 -5.53 -3.66 -20.65
N THR A 239 -5.61 -4.48 -21.70
CA THR A 239 -6.46 -4.23 -22.86
C THR A 239 -7.94 -4.51 -22.58
N VAL A 240 -8.22 -5.13 -21.43
CA VAL A 240 -9.56 -5.39 -20.93
C VAL A 240 -9.88 -4.30 -19.91
N MET A 241 -10.84 -3.45 -20.26
CA MET A 241 -11.38 -2.44 -19.34
C MET A 241 -11.84 -3.14 -18.05
N PRO A 242 -11.53 -2.59 -16.86
CA PRO A 242 -12.16 -3.09 -15.64
C PRO A 242 -13.68 -3.10 -15.83
N SER A 243 -14.40 -4.01 -15.19
CA SER A 243 -15.87 -4.00 -15.09
C SER A 243 -16.34 -2.84 -14.21
N SER A 244 -15.84 -1.64 -14.51
CA SER A 244 -16.15 -0.42 -13.81
C SER A 244 -17.59 -0.02 -14.12
N VAL A 245 -18.43 -0.13 -13.11
CA VAL A 245 -19.80 0.42 -13.14
C VAL A 245 -19.79 1.95 -13.34
N LEU A 246 -18.65 2.59 -13.02
CA LEU A 246 -18.45 4.04 -13.04
C LEU A 246 -17.30 4.42 -13.99
N SER A 247 -17.39 5.57 -14.65
CA SER A 247 -16.25 6.13 -15.39
C SER A 247 -15.09 6.48 -14.44
N SER A 248 -13.86 6.53 -14.96
CA SER A 248 -12.69 6.96 -14.18
C SER A 248 -12.94 8.33 -13.52
N ASP A 249 -13.43 9.31 -14.29
CA ASP A 249 -13.82 10.63 -13.76
C ASP A 249 -14.82 10.53 -12.60
N SER A 250 -15.82 9.66 -12.71
CA SER A 250 -16.82 9.47 -11.65
C SER A 250 -16.19 8.87 -10.39
N MET A 251 -15.23 7.96 -10.54
CA MET A 251 -14.47 7.42 -9.40
C MET A 251 -13.64 8.52 -8.72
N HIS A 252 -12.96 9.36 -9.50
CA HIS A 252 -12.19 10.47 -8.94
C HIS A 252 -13.08 11.52 -8.27
N ILE A 253 -14.20 11.89 -8.89
CA ILE A 253 -15.19 12.79 -8.31
C ILE A 253 -15.71 12.19 -7.00
N GLY A 254 -16.07 10.91 -7.00
CA GLY A 254 -16.57 10.19 -5.83
C GLY A 254 -15.57 10.16 -4.68
N LEU A 255 -14.29 9.87 -4.94
CA LEU A 255 -13.26 9.83 -3.89
C LEU A 255 -13.03 11.20 -3.26
N LEU A 256 -12.97 12.26 -4.07
CA LEU A 256 -12.75 13.62 -3.60
C LEU A 256 -13.98 14.14 -2.83
N ALA A 257 -15.18 13.88 -3.35
CA ALA A 257 -16.43 14.21 -2.67
C ALA A 257 -16.54 13.51 -1.30
N ALA A 258 -16.21 12.21 -1.24
CA ALA A 258 -16.25 11.44 0.00
C ALA A 258 -15.25 12.00 1.03
N ALA A 259 -14.01 12.28 0.62
CA ALA A 259 -13.00 12.86 1.49
C ALA A 259 -13.39 14.28 1.97
N ALA A 260 -13.91 15.13 1.07
CA ALA A 260 -14.37 16.47 1.41
C ALA A 260 -15.56 16.44 2.38
N HIS A 261 -16.53 15.54 2.15
CA HIS A 261 -17.68 15.36 3.03
C HIS A 261 -17.25 14.87 4.42
N ALA A 262 -16.36 13.87 4.48
CA ALA A 262 -15.83 13.36 5.74
C ALA A 262 -15.05 14.43 6.52
N ALA A 263 -14.25 15.25 5.82
CA ALA A 263 -13.53 16.36 6.44
C ALA A 263 -14.47 17.43 7.00
N ALA A 264 -15.54 17.75 6.27
CA ALA A 264 -16.52 18.76 6.69
C ALA A 264 -17.42 18.30 7.85
N THR A 265 -17.70 17.00 7.95
CA THR A 265 -18.66 16.44 8.92
C THR A 265 -18.02 15.65 10.05
N ASN A 266 -16.69 15.50 10.04
CA ASN A 266 -15.95 14.60 10.94
C ASN A 266 -16.52 13.16 10.90
N SER A 267 -16.95 12.71 9.72
CA SER A 267 -17.49 11.36 9.54
C SER A 267 -16.40 10.37 9.18
N ARG A 268 -16.65 9.09 9.44
CA ARG A 268 -15.82 8.01 8.91
C ARG A 268 -16.02 7.89 7.40
N PHE A 269 -14.96 7.52 6.69
CA PHE A 269 -15.02 7.12 5.29
C PHE A 269 -14.06 5.95 5.05
N THR A 270 -14.35 5.16 4.03
CA THR A 270 -13.59 3.96 3.69
C THR A 270 -12.81 4.20 2.41
N ILE A 271 -11.57 3.73 2.40
CA ILE A 271 -10.69 3.74 1.22
C ILE A 271 -10.17 2.32 0.96
N PHE A 272 -9.73 2.09 -0.27
CA PHE A 272 -9.11 0.85 -0.68
C PHE A 272 -7.68 1.13 -1.16
N TYR A 273 -6.71 0.39 -0.64
CA TYR A 273 -5.31 0.46 -1.02
C TYR A 273 -4.92 -0.83 -1.73
N ASN A 274 -4.60 -0.74 -3.02
CA ASN A 274 -4.08 -1.83 -3.84
C ASN A 274 -2.58 -1.59 -4.10
N PRO A 275 -1.69 -2.28 -3.36
CA PRO A 275 -0.24 -2.08 -3.47
C PRO A 275 0.36 -2.53 -4.81
N ARG A 276 -0.35 -3.34 -5.60
CA ARG A 276 0.10 -3.81 -6.91
C ARG A 276 -0.37 -2.91 -8.06
N ALA A 277 -1.48 -2.20 -7.88
CA ALA A 277 -1.94 -1.18 -8.81
C ALA A 277 -1.11 0.11 -8.71
N SER A 278 -0.80 0.56 -7.50
CA SER A 278 0.13 1.67 -7.27
C SER A 278 0.99 1.40 -6.03
N PRO A 279 2.33 1.34 -6.17
CA PRO A 279 3.22 1.08 -5.04
C PRO A 279 3.38 2.28 -4.10
N THR A 280 2.88 3.47 -4.46
CA THR A 280 3.00 4.67 -3.63
C THR A 280 1.94 4.71 -2.52
N GLU A 281 2.39 4.64 -1.27
CA GLU A 281 1.54 4.80 -0.09
C GLU A 281 0.93 6.21 -0.05
N PHE A 282 -0.39 6.32 0.12
CA PHE A 282 -1.10 7.60 0.29
C PHE A 282 -1.80 7.74 1.64
N VAL A 283 -1.66 6.75 2.53
CA VAL A 283 -2.02 6.80 3.95
C VAL A 283 -0.74 6.61 4.75
N ILE A 284 -0.19 7.72 5.24
CA ILE A 284 1.15 7.76 5.85
C ILE A 284 1.02 7.79 7.38
N PRO A 285 1.70 6.93 8.14
CA PRO A 285 1.74 7.05 9.60
C PRO A 285 2.16 8.47 10.02
N LEU A 286 1.43 9.10 10.95
CA LEU A 286 1.66 10.51 11.32
C LEU A 286 3.11 10.74 11.82
N SER A 287 3.68 9.78 12.55
CA SER A 287 5.08 9.83 13.00
C SER A 287 6.08 9.83 11.85
N LYS A 288 5.86 9.01 10.81
CA LYS A 288 6.66 8.96 9.57
C LYS A 288 6.58 10.30 8.83
N TYR A 289 5.36 10.84 8.70
CA TYR A 289 5.12 12.14 8.07
C TYR A 289 5.84 13.28 8.83
N ILE A 290 5.64 13.41 10.15
CA ILE A 290 6.25 14.46 10.96
C ILE A 290 7.78 14.41 10.88
N LYS A 291 8.35 13.20 11.00
CA LYS A 291 9.79 12.99 10.88
C LYS A 291 10.32 13.45 9.51
N ALA A 292 9.65 13.05 8.44
CA ALA A 292 10.08 13.37 7.07
C ALA A 292 9.92 14.87 6.74
N VAL A 293 8.82 15.50 7.16
CA VAL A 293 8.48 16.87 6.77
C VAL A 293 9.10 17.93 7.67
N PHE A 294 9.07 17.72 9.00
CA PHE A 294 9.44 18.76 9.96
C PHE A 294 10.80 18.54 10.62
N HIS A 295 11.25 17.29 10.77
CA HIS A 295 12.52 16.98 11.44
C HIS A 295 13.68 16.70 10.48
N THR A 296 13.37 16.28 9.26
CA THR A 296 14.38 15.96 8.25
C THR A 296 14.64 17.18 7.39
N ARG A 297 15.86 17.72 7.45
CA ARG A 297 16.25 18.84 6.60
C ARG A 297 16.64 18.31 5.23
N ILE A 298 15.90 18.71 4.20
CA ILE A 298 16.23 18.44 2.80
C ILE A 298 16.54 19.75 2.07
N SER A 299 17.44 19.70 1.09
CA SER A 299 17.76 20.84 0.22
C SER A 299 18.14 20.34 -1.16
N VAL A 300 18.00 21.22 -2.15
CA VAL A 300 18.48 20.96 -3.52
C VAL A 300 19.98 20.65 -3.48
N GLY A 301 20.40 19.66 -4.27
CA GLY A 301 21.76 19.12 -4.31
C GLY A 301 22.06 18.02 -3.28
N MET A 302 21.18 17.78 -2.30
CA MET A 302 21.37 16.66 -1.38
C MET A 302 21.22 15.31 -2.08
N ARG A 303 22.06 14.37 -1.67
CA ARG A 303 21.96 12.98 -2.08
C ARG A 303 20.92 12.26 -1.24
N PHE A 304 20.23 11.31 -1.83
CA PHE A 304 19.29 10.45 -1.13
C PHE A 304 19.42 9.02 -1.62
N ARG A 305 18.87 8.10 -0.84
CA ARG A 305 18.62 6.73 -1.26
C ARG A 305 17.14 6.40 -1.09
N MET A 306 16.61 5.55 -1.97
CA MET A 306 15.24 5.08 -1.92
C MET A 306 15.22 3.58 -2.19
N LEU A 307 14.32 2.88 -1.50
CA LEU A 307 14.14 1.43 -1.65
C LEU A 307 13.20 1.14 -2.82
N PHE A 308 13.57 0.18 -3.65
CA PHE A 308 12.74 -0.36 -4.73
C PHE A 308 12.67 -1.87 -4.63
N GLU A 309 11.53 -2.42 -5.03
CA GLU A 309 11.37 -3.84 -5.27
C GLU A 309 12.18 -4.26 -6.50
N THR A 310 12.83 -5.43 -6.42
CA THR A 310 13.53 -6.06 -7.56
C THR A 310 12.66 -7.13 -8.20
N GLU A 311 13.05 -7.60 -9.40
CA GLU A 311 12.34 -8.71 -10.07
C GLU A 311 12.26 -10.00 -9.22
N GLU A 312 13.25 -10.25 -8.37
CA GLU A 312 13.26 -11.40 -7.45
C GLU A 312 12.45 -11.14 -6.17
N SER A 313 11.66 -10.05 -6.12
CA SER A 313 10.91 -9.58 -4.95
C SER A 313 11.76 -9.36 -3.70
N SER A 314 13.02 -9.02 -3.91
CA SER A 314 13.91 -8.48 -2.87
C SER A 314 13.88 -6.95 -2.90
N VAL A 315 14.61 -6.31 -1.98
CA VAL A 315 14.67 -4.85 -1.90
C VAL A 315 16.06 -4.35 -2.25
N ARG A 316 16.16 -3.37 -3.14
CA ARG A 316 17.43 -2.71 -3.50
C ARG A 316 17.34 -1.21 -3.25
N ARG A 317 18.45 -0.62 -2.80
CA ARG A 317 18.61 0.82 -2.63
C ARG A 317 19.14 1.43 -3.91
N TYR A 318 18.48 2.48 -4.38
CA TYR A 318 18.94 3.31 -5.49
C TYR A 318 19.24 4.71 -4.99
N MET A 319 20.30 5.30 -5.54
CA MET A 319 20.72 6.65 -5.18
C MET A 319 20.24 7.67 -6.20
N GLY A 320 19.99 8.87 -5.72
CA GLY A 320 19.73 10.03 -6.56
C GLY A 320 20.11 11.33 -5.85
N THR A 321 19.85 12.42 -6.55
CA THR A 321 20.10 13.79 -6.12
C THR A 321 18.80 14.59 -6.18
N ILE A 322 18.50 15.35 -5.13
CA ILE A 322 17.34 16.26 -5.11
C ILE A 322 17.64 17.43 -6.04
N THR A 323 16.81 17.64 -7.05
CA THR A 323 16.98 18.72 -8.03
C THR A 323 16.08 19.91 -7.74
N GLU A 324 14.93 19.69 -7.10
CA GLU A 324 13.94 20.73 -6.82
C GLU A 324 13.03 20.30 -5.66
N VAL A 325 12.51 21.28 -4.91
CA VAL A 325 11.44 21.08 -3.91
C VAL A 325 10.34 22.07 -4.25
N SER A 326 9.21 21.56 -4.73
CA SER A 326 8.07 22.36 -5.22
C SER A 326 6.80 21.52 -5.26
N ASP A 327 5.66 22.19 -5.11
CA ASP A 327 4.33 21.57 -5.26
C ASP A 327 4.24 20.83 -6.61
N ALA A 328 3.75 19.59 -6.58
CA ALA A 328 3.58 18.81 -7.81
C ALA A 328 2.49 19.40 -8.73
N ASP A 329 1.44 19.94 -8.12
CA ASP A 329 0.33 20.63 -8.78
C ASP A 329 -0.06 21.87 -7.97
N PRO A 330 0.62 23.01 -8.18
CA PRO A 330 0.39 24.22 -7.39
C PRO A 330 -0.99 24.85 -7.64
N VAL A 331 -1.69 24.46 -8.71
CA VAL A 331 -3.01 25.03 -9.06
C VAL A 331 -4.12 24.33 -8.30
N ARG A 332 -4.14 22.99 -8.31
CA ARG A 332 -5.17 22.21 -7.62
C ARG A 332 -4.83 21.94 -6.16
N TRP A 333 -3.55 21.81 -5.82
CA TRP A 333 -3.09 21.38 -4.51
C TRP A 333 -1.93 22.23 -3.99
N PRO A 334 -2.16 23.54 -3.75
CA PRO A 334 -1.13 24.42 -3.23
C PRO A 334 -0.64 23.93 -1.86
N SER A 335 0.67 24.01 -1.62
CA SER A 335 1.33 23.59 -0.38
C SER A 335 1.20 22.10 -0.03
N SER A 336 0.95 21.24 -1.03
CA SER A 336 0.94 19.80 -0.83
C SER A 336 2.35 19.21 -0.78
N TYR A 337 2.60 18.33 0.19
CA TYR A 337 3.83 17.54 0.27
C TYR A 337 3.82 16.27 -0.59
N TRP A 338 2.71 15.99 -1.28
CA TRP A 338 2.62 14.86 -2.21
C TRP A 338 3.50 15.09 -3.44
N ARG A 339 4.44 14.18 -3.69
CA ARG A 339 5.40 14.26 -4.82
C ARG A 339 6.13 15.62 -4.92
N SER A 340 6.37 16.26 -3.76
CA SER A 340 6.90 17.61 -3.69
C SER A 340 8.41 17.71 -3.95
N VAL A 341 9.09 16.59 -4.19
CA VAL A 341 10.54 16.53 -4.41
C VAL A 341 10.83 16.02 -5.80
N LYS A 342 11.47 16.84 -6.64
CA LYS A 342 11.99 16.43 -7.94
C LYS A 342 13.39 15.85 -7.78
N VAL A 343 13.66 14.74 -8.47
CA VAL A 343 14.89 13.97 -8.28
C VAL A 343 15.55 13.61 -9.60
N GLY A 344 16.88 13.51 -9.58
CA GLY A 344 17.68 12.89 -10.64
C GLY A 344 18.31 11.60 -10.13
N TRP A 345 18.21 10.50 -10.88
CA TRP A 345 18.74 9.19 -10.49
C TRP A 345 20.16 8.98 -11.03
N ASP A 346 21.03 8.33 -10.25
CA ASP A 346 22.46 8.20 -10.57
C ASP A 346 22.82 7.08 -11.59
N GLU A 347 21.98 6.04 -11.76
CA GLU A 347 22.35 4.83 -12.53
C GLU A 347 21.78 4.79 -13.96
N SER A 348 22.61 4.34 -14.92
CA SER A 348 22.29 4.01 -16.32
C SER A 348 21.50 2.69 -16.52
N THR A 349 20.98 2.09 -15.45
CA THR A 349 19.93 1.04 -15.50
C THR A 349 18.54 1.65 -15.22
N ALA A 350 18.36 2.89 -15.66
CA ALA A 350 17.13 3.66 -15.50
C ALA A 350 15.96 3.02 -16.28
N GLY A 351 15.32 2.01 -15.69
CA GLY A 351 13.90 1.79 -15.92
C GLY A 351 13.08 3.01 -15.45
N GLU A 352 11.76 2.88 -15.55
CA GLU A 352 10.70 3.85 -15.22
C GLU A 352 10.68 4.30 -13.74
N ARG A 353 11.74 4.93 -13.25
CA ARG A 353 11.75 5.50 -11.90
C ARG A 353 11.04 6.85 -11.89
N PRO A 354 10.26 7.17 -10.85
CA PRO A 354 9.48 8.40 -10.83
C PRO A 354 10.39 9.63 -10.82
N PRO A 355 10.06 10.68 -11.60
CA PRO A 355 10.80 11.95 -11.60
C PRO A 355 10.52 12.81 -10.36
N ARG A 356 9.42 12.50 -9.65
CA ARG A 356 9.00 13.15 -8.41
C ARG A 356 8.62 12.13 -7.34
N VAL A 357 9.07 12.38 -6.12
CA VAL A 357 8.86 11.52 -4.94
C VAL A 357 8.39 12.37 -3.76
N SER A 358 7.83 11.71 -2.75
CA SER A 358 7.41 12.34 -1.51
C SER A 358 8.51 12.23 -0.44
N LEU A 359 8.51 13.15 0.53
CA LEU A 359 9.56 13.25 1.55
C LEU A 359 9.75 11.98 2.39
N TRP A 360 8.67 11.25 2.63
CA TRP A 360 8.67 10.02 3.43
C TRP A 360 9.11 8.76 2.66
N GLU A 361 9.39 8.89 1.37
CA GLU A 361 9.86 7.79 0.51
C GLU A 361 11.39 7.75 0.40
N ILE A 362 12.06 8.86 0.72
CA ILE A 362 13.50 9.00 0.57
C ILE A 362 14.22 8.99 1.91
N GLU A 363 15.41 8.41 1.92
CA GLU A 363 16.36 8.49 3.03
C GLU A 363 17.49 9.43 2.62
N PRO A 364 17.52 10.69 3.10
CA PRO A 364 18.58 11.62 2.75
C PRO A 364 19.92 11.17 3.32
N LEU A 365 20.97 11.31 2.51
CA LEU A 365 22.34 11.06 2.91
C LEU A 365 22.95 12.36 3.40
N THR A 366 23.29 12.43 4.69
CA THR A 366 23.98 13.58 5.26
C THR A 366 25.42 13.60 4.74
N THR A 367 25.77 14.58 3.91
CA THR A 367 27.13 14.74 3.36
C THR A 367 28.14 15.41 4.30
N PHE A 368 27.75 15.77 5.53
CA PHE A 368 28.62 16.47 6.47
C PHE A 368 28.57 15.86 7.88
N PRO A 369 29.72 15.70 8.59
CA PRO A 369 29.70 15.47 10.02
C PRO A 369 29.09 16.71 10.68
N MET A 370 28.00 16.52 11.42
CA MET A 370 27.48 17.56 12.31
C MET A 370 28.53 17.84 13.38
N TYR A 371 29.34 18.89 13.19
CA TYR A 371 29.95 19.56 14.33
C TYR A 371 28.85 20.34 15.05
N PRO A 372 28.66 20.17 16.36
CA PRO A 372 27.84 21.11 17.12
C PRO A 372 28.51 22.48 17.00
N SER A 373 27.87 23.43 16.34
CA SER A 373 28.45 24.76 16.14
C SER A 373 28.69 25.43 17.49
N LEU A 374 29.95 25.81 17.77
CA LEU A 374 30.37 26.55 18.97
C LEU A 374 30.00 28.05 18.96
N PHE A 375 29.10 28.48 18.08
CA PHE A 375 28.60 29.85 18.04
C PHE A 375 27.14 29.86 18.49
N PRO A 376 26.81 30.48 19.65
CA PRO A 376 25.43 30.72 20.01
C PRO A 376 24.91 31.85 19.11
N LEU A 377 24.43 31.50 17.91
CA LEU A 377 23.56 32.40 17.18
C LEU A 377 22.30 32.53 18.01
N ARG A 378 22.22 33.65 18.73
CA ARG A 378 21.09 34.11 19.51
C ARG A 378 19.92 34.43 18.56
N VAL A 379 19.34 33.39 17.99
CA VAL A 379 18.00 33.44 17.41
C VAL A 379 17.07 33.36 18.61
N LYS A 380 16.27 34.42 18.81
CA LYS A 380 15.30 34.49 19.89
C LYS A 380 14.36 33.28 19.77
N HIS A 381 14.46 32.37 20.74
CA HIS A 381 13.43 31.37 21.00
C HIS A 381 12.12 32.09 21.32
N PRO A 382 11.02 31.53 20.81
CA PRO A 382 9.98 31.07 21.70
C PRO A 382 9.72 29.59 21.42
N TRP A 383 10.20 28.73 22.30
CA TRP A 383 9.58 27.41 22.43
C TRP A 383 8.20 27.63 23.03
N TYR A 384 7.16 27.47 22.21
CA TYR A 384 5.90 26.73 22.47
C TYR A 384 5.01 26.92 21.24
N SER A 385 4.27 25.87 20.86
CA SER A 385 3.26 25.79 19.79
C SER A 385 3.70 25.17 18.44
N GLY A 386 4.18 23.93 18.48
CA GLY A 386 4.41 23.08 17.29
C GLY A 386 3.14 22.54 16.61
N LEU A 387 1.99 23.17 16.83
CA LEU A 387 0.68 22.77 16.26
C LEU A 387 -0.07 23.93 15.58
N ALA A 388 0.46 25.16 15.63
CA ALA A 388 -0.26 26.35 15.17
C ALA A 388 -0.09 26.67 13.66
N CYS A 389 0.75 25.94 12.92
CA CYS A 389 1.02 26.27 11.50
C CYS A 389 -0.04 25.73 10.51
N LEU A 390 -1.17 25.20 11.00
CA LEU A 390 -2.32 24.78 10.18
C LEU A 390 -3.43 25.86 10.10
N TYR A 391 -3.29 26.98 10.80
CA TYR A 391 -4.35 27.99 10.94
C TYR A 391 -3.90 29.37 10.50
N HIS A 392 -3.64 29.58 9.20
CA HIS A 392 -3.75 30.93 8.65
C HIS A 392 -3.97 30.92 7.13
N VAL A 393 -5.22 30.73 6.72
CA VAL A 393 -5.72 31.30 5.46
C VAL A 393 -7.08 31.93 5.77
N GLU A 394 -7.26 33.14 5.22
CA GLU A 394 -8.41 34.04 5.31
C GLU A 394 -8.51 34.98 6.53
N SER A 395 -7.93 36.16 6.35
CA SER A 395 -8.65 37.39 6.66
C SER A 395 -8.25 38.49 5.67
N LYS A 396 -9.11 38.73 4.68
CA LYS A 396 -9.08 39.95 3.86
C LYS A 396 -9.15 41.17 4.77
N ILE A 397 -8.14 42.03 4.75
CA ILE A 397 -8.26 43.40 5.22
C ILE A 397 -8.33 44.29 3.98
N SER A 398 -9.54 44.77 3.71
CA SER A 398 -9.78 45.92 2.85
C SER A 398 -9.18 47.15 3.50
N VAL A 399 -8.08 47.66 2.97
CA VAL A 399 -7.61 49.01 3.28
C VAL A 399 -8.33 49.97 2.33
N VAL A 400 -9.43 50.56 2.80
CA VAL A 400 -10.01 51.74 2.18
C VAL A 400 -9.10 52.91 2.51
N GLY A 401 -8.28 53.32 1.54
CA GLY A 401 -7.52 54.56 1.60
C GLY A 401 -8.47 55.75 1.47
N ALA A 402 -8.72 56.44 2.58
CA ALA A 402 -9.33 57.76 2.57
C ALA A 402 -8.26 58.80 2.17
N ILE A 403 -8.30 59.23 0.91
CA ILE A 403 -7.56 60.38 0.42
C ILE A 403 -8.24 61.65 0.96
N SER A 404 -7.51 62.41 1.77
CA SER A 404 -7.89 63.73 2.24
C SER A 404 -7.69 64.74 1.10
N LEU A 405 -8.78 65.32 0.60
CA LEU A 405 -8.76 66.47 -0.31
C LEU A 405 -9.00 67.74 0.52
N HIS A 406 -7.93 68.49 0.75
CA HIS A 406 -8.00 69.91 1.12
C HIS A 406 -8.11 70.74 -0.17
N TYR A 407 -9.21 71.47 -0.33
CA TYR A 407 -9.22 72.77 -1.02
C TYR A 407 -10.20 73.68 -0.28
N CYS A 408 -9.67 74.81 0.20
CA CYS A 408 -10.42 75.93 0.77
C CYS A 408 -10.35 77.10 -0.22
N CYS A 409 -11.48 77.82 -0.30
CA CYS A 409 -11.74 79.12 -0.93
C CYS A 409 -11.84 79.14 -2.45
#